data_AF-A0A7J4RNN2-F1
#
_entry.id   AF-A0A7J4RNN2-F1
#
_cell.length_a   1.000
_cell.length_b   1.000
_cell.length_c   1.000
_cell.angle_alpha   90.00
_cell.angle_beta   90.00
_cell.angle_gamma   90.00
#
_symmetry.space_group_name_H-M   'P 1'
#
loop_
_entity.id
_entity.type
_entity.pdbx_description
1 polymer ?
#
loop_
_entity_poly.entity_id
_entity_poly.type
_entity_poly.pdbx_seq_one_letter_code
_entity_poly.pdbx_strand_id
1 'polypeptide(L)'
;MRNAWFQSRDAVRVTKRRSAITFSLLMLLSSYSALEFSAWEALASSDQDGDGLSYGLEFYINTQPQDWDSDNDGLPDGWEWQYGLNPLSPNGDNGSTGDPDGDAFSNLNEYQYAIPSGWDLISTPNVLDNGVWWNGTVPVRDWDEESAMQLIQG
;
A
#
# COMPACT_ATOMS: atom_id res chain seq x y z
N MET A 1 17.30 -70.04 5.96
CA MET A 1 17.72 -68.79 6.63
C MET A 1 17.86 -67.58 5.69
N ARG A 2 17.68 -67.68 4.35
CA ARG A 2 17.93 -66.55 3.42
C ARG A 2 16.76 -65.57 3.25
N ASN A 3 15.56 -65.91 3.71
CA ASN A 3 14.34 -65.14 3.37
C ASN A 3 14.15 -63.86 4.22
N ALA A 4 14.65 -63.82 5.46
CA ALA A 4 14.50 -62.65 6.33
C ALA A 4 15.33 -61.44 5.86
N TRP A 5 16.44 -61.67 5.16
CA TRP A 5 17.37 -60.63 4.72
C TRP A 5 16.87 -59.84 3.50
N PHE A 6 16.08 -60.47 2.61
CA PHE A 6 15.49 -59.79 1.44
C PHE A 6 14.27 -58.93 1.83
N GLN A 7 13.39 -59.45 2.69
CA GLN A 7 12.19 -58.75 3.15
C GLN A 7 12.50 -57.41 3.85
N SER A 8 13.60 -57.35 4.62
CA SER A 8 14.07 -56.12 5.26
C SER A 8 14.55 -55.07 4.25
N ARG A 9 15.28 -55.47 3.20
CA ARG A 9 15.79 -54.54 2.18
C ARG A 9 14.68 -53.92 1.34
N ASP A 10 13.61 -54.66 1.08
CA ASP A 10 12.46 -54.18 0.31
C ASP A 10 11.59 -53.22 1.14
N ALA A 11 11.37 -53.48 2.43
CA ALA A 11 10.67 -52.56 3.33
C ALA A 11 11.37 -51.21 3.46
N VAL A 12 12.71 -51.21 3.57
CA VAL A 12 13.55 -49.99 3.61
C VAL A 12 13.50 -49.23 2.28
N ARG A 13 13.47 -49.93 1.14
CA ARG A 13 13.32 -49.28 -0.18
C ARG A 13 11.94 -48.63 -0.34
N VAL A 14 10.88 -49.27 0.13
CA VAL A 14 9.50 -48.74 0.07
C VAL A 14 9.34 -47.52 0.97
N THR A 15 9.86 -47.55 2.19
CA THR A 15 9.83 -46.37 3.10
C THR A 15 10.64 -45.20 2.55
N LYS A 16 11.81 -45.45 1.98
CA LYS A 16 12.60 -44.41 1.29
C LYS A 16 11.87 -43.82 0.08
N ARG A 17 11.20 -44.65 -0.72
CA ARG A 17 10.39 -44.19 -1.87
C ARG A 17 9.17 -43.38 -1.43
N ARG A 18 8.47 -43.82 -0.37
CA ARG A 18 7.35 -43.08 0.22
C ARG A 18 7.81 -41.73 0.77
N SER A 19 8.95 -41.71 1.46
CA SER A 19 9.55 -40.47 1.99
C SER A 19 9.97 -39.51 0.87
N ALA A 20 10.55 -40.01 -0.22
CA ALA A 20 10.90 -39.19 -1.38
C ALA A 20 9.67 -38.59 -2.08
N ILE A 21 8.58 -39.38 -2.20
CA ILE A 21 7.31 -38.88 -2.76
C ILE A 21 6.72 -37.81 -1.85
N THR A 22 6.65 -38.02 -0.54
CA THR A 22 6.12 -37.02 0.40
C THR A 22 6.96 -35.74 0.38
N PHE A 23 8.28 -35.85 0.28
CA PHE A 23 9.16 -34.68 0.23
C PHE A 23 9.00 -33.90 -1.07
N SER A 24 8.85 -34.60 -2.20
CA SER A 24 8.59 -33.96 -3.49
C SER A 24 7.23 -33.26 -3.50
N LEU A 25 6.21 -33.87 -2.90
CA LEU A 25 4.87 -33.30 -2.79
C LEU A 25 4.87 -32.06 -1.88
N LEU A 26 5.60 -32.11 -0.76
CA LEU A 26 5.83 -30.97 0.13
C LEU A 26 6.53 -29.82 -0.62
N MET A 27 7.57 -30.11 -1.40
CA MET A 27 8.30 -29.11 -2.19
C MET A 27 7.41 -28.45 -3.25
N LEU A 28 6.57 -29.23 -3.93
CA LEU A 28 5.60 -28.70 -4.90
C LEU A 28 4.53 -27.83 -4.24
N LEU A 29 3.97 -28.28 -3.12
CA LEU A 29 3.02 -27.50 -2.32
C LEU A 29 3.65 -26.19 -1.82
N SER A 30 4.88 -26.25 -1.30
CA SER A 30 5.64 -25.08 -0.87
C SER A 30 5.88 -24.10 -2.01
N SER A 31 6.24 -24.60 -3.20
CA SER A 31 6.45 -23.75 -4.38
C SER A 31 5.15 -23.10 -4.84
N TYR A 32 4.04 -23.85 -4.83
CA TYR A 32 2.72 -23.31 -5.18
C TYR A 32 2.28 -22.23 -4.19
N SER A 33 2.41 -22.46 -2.88
CA SER A 33 2.09 -21.44 -1.87
C SER A 33 2.94 -20.18 -2.00
N ALA A 34 4.21 -20.32 -2.39
CA ALA A 34 5.09 -19.17 -2.59
C ALA A 34 4.66 -18.32 -3.80
N LEU A 35 4.24 -18.96 -4.90
CA LEU A 35 3.73 -18.25 -6.07
C LEU A 35 2.43 -17.52 -5.78
N GLU A 36 1.49 -18.16 -5.07
CA GLU A 36 0.27 -17.51 -4.61
C GLU A 36 0.62 -16.29 -3.76
N PHE A 37 1.42 -16.45 -2.70
CA PHE A 37 1.84 -15.35 -1.83
C PHE A 37 2.44 -14.18 -2.62
N SER A 38 3.33 -14.46 -3.58
CA SER A 38 3.92 -13.42 -4.44
C SER A 38 2.90 -12.69 -5.33
N ALA A 39 1.83 -13.37 -5.77
CA ALA A 39 0.79 -12.74 -6.57
C ALA A 39 -0.07 -11.78 -5.73
N TRP A 40 -0.35 -12.14 -4.47
CA TRP A 40 -1.09 -11.27 -3.54
C TRP A 40 -0.29 -10.01 -3.16
N GLU A 41 1.02 -10.14 -2.92
CA GLU A 41 1.87 -8.97 -2.66
C GLU A 41 1.98 -8.04 -3.88
N ALA A 42 2.05 -8.61 -5.09
CA ALA A 42 2.05 -7.83 -6.32
C ALA A 42 0.73 -7.07 -6.53
N LEU A 43 -0.41 -7.66 -6.17
CA LEU A 43 -1.70 -6.99 -6.26
C LEU A 43 -1.84 -5.89 -5.19
N ALA A 44 -1.40 -6.16 -3.96
CA ALA A 44 -1.47 -5.16 -2.87
C ALA A 44 -0.61 -3.91 -3.14
N SER A 45 0.42 -4.04 -3.99
CA SER A 45 1.31 -2.96 -4.41
C SER A 45 0.94 -2.32 -5.75
N SER A 46 -0.07 -2.83 -6.46
CA SER A 46 -0.57 -2.17 -7.66
C SER A 46 -1.53 -1.05 -7.32
N ASP A 47 -1.43 0.06 -8.05
CA ASP A 47 -2.34 1.20 -8.06
C ASP A 47 -3.14 1.10 -9.38
N GLN A 48 -4.45 0.89 -9.28
CA GLN A 48 -5.27 0.46 -10.42
C GLN A 48 -6.01 1.62 -11.10
N ASP A 49 -6.41 2.65 -10.37
CA ASP A 49 -7.00 3.88 -10.90
C ASP A 49 -6.00 5.03 -11.04
N GLY A 50 -4.81 4.89 -10.48
CA GLY A 50 -3.68 5.80 -10.69
C GLY A 50 -3.73 7.04 -9.82
N ASP A 51 -4.42 6.98 -8.68
CA ASP A 51 -4.65 8.11 -7.78
C ASP A 51 -3.54 8.30 -6.74
N GLY A 52 -2.59 7.35 -6.66
CA GLY A 52 -1.47 7.34 -5.73
C GLY A 52 -1.60 6.37 -4.56
N LEU A 53 -2.72 5.67 -4.41
CA LEU A 53 -2.91 4.61 -3.43
C LEU A 53 -2.70 3.23 -4.03
N SER A 54 -2.04 2.36 -3.27
CA SER A 54 -1.96 0.96 -3.65
C SER A 54 -3.20 0.22 -3.18
N TYR A 55 -3.62 -0.81 -3.92
CA TYR A 55 -4.78 -1.64 -3.60
C TYR A 55 -4.84 -2.10 -2.14
N GLY A 56 -3.67 -2.44 -1.56
CA GLY A 56 -3.56 -2.84 -0.16
C GLY A 56 -3.86 -1.71 0.82
N LEU A 57 -3.45 -0.48 0.51
CA LEU A 57 -3.75 0.71 1.31
C LEU A 57 -5.22 1.09 1.19
N GLU A 58 -5.76 1.06 -0.03
CA GLU A 58 -7.17 1.35 -0.29
C GLU A 58 -8.10 0.40 0.46
N PHE A 59 -7.74 -0.90 0.48
CA PHE A 59 -8.43 -1.89 1.30
C PHE A 59 -8.36 -1.56 2.81
N TYR A 60 -7.24 -1.02 3.28
CA TYR A 60 -7.07 -0.65 4.69
C TYR A 60 -7.88 0.58 5.09
N ILE A 61 -7.95 1.59 4.21
CA ILE A 61 -8.67 2.85 4.46
C ILE A 61 -10.12 2.83 3.96
N ASN A 62 -10.54 1.71 3.35
CA ASN A 62 -11.88 1.44 2.85
C ASN A 62 -12.32 2.35 1.69
N THR A 63 -11.38 2.73 0.82
CA THR A 63 -11.62 3.37 -0.49
C THR A 63 -11.81 2.32 -1.59
N GLN A 64 -12.10 2.75 -2.81
CA GLN A 64 -12.43 1.93 -3.95
C GLN A 64 -11.23 1.74 -4.91
N PRO A 65 -10.65 0.52 -5.03
CA PRO A 65 -9.44 0.26 -5.82
C PRO A 65 -9.51 0.37 -7.34
N GLN A 66 -10.51 1.04 -7.86
CA GLN A 66 -10.79 1.16 -9.29
C GLN A 66 -11.52 2.46 -9.59
N ASP A 67 -11.64 3.33 -8.59
CA ASP A 67 -12.36 4.57 -8.61
C ASP A 67 -11.54 5.58 -7.81
N TRP A 68 -10.82 6.42 -8.54
CA TRP A 68 -9.87 7.39 -8.00
C TRP A 68 -10.49 8.41 -7.02
N ASP A 69 -11.82 8.50 -6.94
CA ASP A 69 -12.61 9.44 -6.12
C ASP A 69 -13.79 8.67 -5.50
N SER A 70 -13.55 8.04 -4.35
CA SER A 70 -14.48 7.11 -3.71
C SER A 70 -15.78 7.77 -3.26
N ASP A 71 -15.73 9.04 -2.88
CA ASP A 71 -16.87 9.79 -2.37
C ASP A 71 -17.51 10.76 -3.38
N ASN A 72 -16.92 10.84 -4.58
CA ASN A 72 -17.40 11.53 -5.77
C ASN A 72 -17.49 13.05 -5.61
N ASP A 73 -16.51 13.66 -4.95
CA ASP A 73 -16.48 15.11 -4.70
C ASP A 73 -15.54 15.90 -5.64
N GLY A 74 -14.75 15.17 -6.45
CA GLY A 74 -13.79 15.70 -7.41
C GLY A 74 -12.34 15.75 -6.92
N LEU A 75 -12.04 15.27 -5.72
CA LEU A 75 -10.69 15.07 -5.19
C LEU A 75 -10.28 13.59 -5.32
N PRO A 76 -9.01 13.30 -5.63
CA PRO A 76 -8.54 11.91 -5.60
C PRO A 76 -8.35 11.38 -4.19
N ASP A 77 -8.71 10.12 -3.93
CA ASP A 77 -8.59 9.49 -2.59
C ASP A 77 -7.13 9.53 -2.11
N GLY A 78 -6.18 9.27 -3.01
CA GLY A 78 -4.75 9.34 -2.73
C GLY A 78 -4.24 10.72 -2.39
N TRP A 79 -4.82 11.76 -3.00
CA TRP A 79 -4.51 13.13 -2.62
C TRP A 79 -5.07 13.43 -1.23
N GLU A 80 -6.34 13.14 -1.00
CA GLU A 80 -6.97 13.36 0.31
C GLU A 80 -6.23 12.63 1.44
N TRP A 81 -5.85 11.37 1.21
CA TRP A 81 -5.05 10.59 2.15
C TRP A 81 -3.66 11.18 2.39
N GLN A 82 -2.99 11.67 1.34
CA GLN A 82 -1.68 12.33 1.43
C GLN A 82 -1.72 13.65 2.21
N TYR A 83 -2.88 14.29 2.34
CA TYR A 83 -3.02 15.54 3.10
C TYR A 83 -3.88 15.40 4.34
N GLY A 84 -4.25 14.18 4.75
CA GLY A 84 -4.96 13.93 6.01
C GLY A 84 -6.44 14.27 6.01
N LEU A 85 -7.02 14.41 4.83
CA LEU A 85 -8.46 14.49 4.64
C LEU A 85 -9.03 13.07 4.63
N ASN A 86 -10.35 12.97 4.76
CA ASN A 86 -11.05 11.70 4.73
C ASN A 86 -11.66 11.45 3.34
N PRO A 87 -11.12 10.48 2.56
CA PRO A 87 -11.56 10.18 1.18
C PRO A 87 -12.95 9.53 1.07
N LEU A 88 -13.65 9.40 2.20
CA LEU A 88 -15.01 8.85 2.28
C LEU A 88 -16.03 9.91 2.72
N SER A 89 -15.63 11.19 2.71
CA SER A 89 -16.40 12.30 3.25
C SER A 89 -16.42 13.51 2.30
N PRO A 90 -17.45 13.62 1.43
CA PRO A 90 -17.45 14.61 0.35
C PRO A 90 -17.87 16.02 0.81
N ASN A 91 -17.90 16.25 2.13
CA ASN A 91 -18.49 17.44 2.75
C ASN A 91 -17.64 17.96 3.90
N GLY A 92 -17.89 19.23 4.25
CA GLY A 92 -17.24 19.90 5.37
C GLY A 92 -15.77 20.17 5.05
N ASP A 93 -14.92 19.99 6.05
CA ASP A 93 -13.48 20.22 5.94
C ASP A 93 -12.80 19.23 4.97
N ASN A 94 -13.34 18.01 4.81
CA ASN A 94 -12.76 17.01 3.90
C ASN A 94 -13.13 17.26 2.44
N GLY A 95 -14.33 17.78 2.21
CA GLY A 95 -14.85 17.88 0.84
C GLY A 95 -14.11 18.92 -0.01
N SER A 96 -14.31 18.86 -1.32
CA SER A 96 -13.72 19.76 -2.34
C SER A 96 -13.93 21.27 -2.10
N THR A 97 -14.92 21.64 -1.30
CA THR A 97 -15.24 23.03 -0.90
C THR A 97 -14.80 23.40 0.51
N GLY A 98 -14.19 22.47 1.25
CA GLY A 98 -13.63 22.67 2.58
C GLY A 98 -12.41 23.60 2.55
N ASP A 99 -12.18 24.27 3.67
CA ASP A 99 -11.06 25.18 3.95
C ASP A 99 -10.65 24.96 5.42
N PRO A 100 -9.95 23.84 5.73
CA PRO A 100 -9.77 23.37 7.11
C PRO A 100 -8.71 24.16 7.87
N ASP A 101 -7.80 24.80 7.14
CA ASP A 101 -6.74 25.68 7.63
C ASP A 101 -7.11 27.17 7.61
N GLY A 102 -8.15 27.56 6.89
CA GLY A 102 -8.78 28.87 6.96
C GLY A 102 -8.03 29.95 6.19
N ASP A 103 -7.35 29.58 5.11
CA ASP A 103 -6.54 30.47 4.27
C ASP A 103 -7.31 31.06 3.07
N ALA A 104 -8.60 30.72 2.97
CA ALA A 104 -9.53 31.11 1.92
C ALA A 104 -9.32 30.46 0.55
N PHE A 105 -8.57 29.36 0.48
CA PHE A 105 -8.56 28.41 -0.64
C PHE A 105 -9.37 27.17 -0.25
N SER A 106 -10.04 26.56 -1.24
CA SER A 106 -10.69 25.28 -1.00
C SER A 106 -9.76 24.12 -1.35
N ASN A 107 -10.01 22.94 -0.78
CA ASN A 107 -9.27 21.71 -1.11
C ASN A 107 -9.14 21.47 -2.63
N LEU A 108 -10.21 21.72 -3.40
CA LEU A 108 -10.18 21.61 -4.86
C LEU A 108 -9.24 22.60 -5.53
N ASN A 109 -9.15 23.83 -5.01
CA ASN A 109 -8.22 24.81 -5.52
C ASN A 109 -6.79 24.37 -5.24
N GLU A 110 -6.50 23.89 -4.03
CA GLU A 110 -5.18 23.38 -3.66
C GLU A 110 -4.76 22.21 -4.57
N TYR A 111 -5.66 21.24 -4.79
CA TYR A 111 -5.45 20.13 -5.72
C TYR A 111 -5.10 20.62 -7.14
N GLN A 112 -5.84 21.60 -7.66
CA GLN A 112 -5.62 22.15 -9.01
C GLN A 112 -4.32 22.96 -9.14
N TYR A 113 -3.86 23.60 -8.07
CA TYR A 113 -2.69 24.47 -8.10
C TYR A 113 -1.35 23.74 -7.90
N ALA A 114 -1.36 22.47 -7.47
CA ALA A 114 -0.25 21.51 -7.40
C ALA A 114 1.16 22.09 -7.14
N ILE A 115 1.74 21.76 -5.99
CA ILE A 115 3.18 21.81 -5.62
C ILE A 115 4.13 22.21 -6.80
N PRO A 116 4.70 23.42 -6.82
CA PRO A 116 5.64 23.81 -7.88
C PRO A 116 6.88 22.90 -7.94
N SER A 117 7.28 22.57 -9.18
CA SER A 117 8.46 21.74 -9.45
C SER A 117 9.74 22.31 -8.79
N GLY A 118 10.37 21.51 -7.91
CA GLY A 118 11.66 21.82 -7.28
C GLY A 118 11.61 22.31 -5.83
N TRP A 119 10.48 22.20 -5.14
CA TRP A 119 10.35 22.60 -3.74
C TRP A 119 10.77 21.54 -2.72
N ASP A 120 10.68 20.25 -3.05
CA ASP A 120 11.34 19.19 -2.28
C ASP A 120 12.76 18.96 -2.84
N LEU A 121 13.76 19.35 -2.04
CA LEU A 121 15.16 19.03 -2.31
C LEU A 121 15.50 17.72 -1.57
N ILE A 122 15.74 16.66 -2.36
CA ILE A 122 16.23 15.33 -1.91
C ILE A 122 17.47 15.43 -0.99
N SER A 123 18.17 16.56 -0.97
CA SER A 123 19.33 16.84 -0.13
C SER A 123 19.04 17.27 1.32
N THR A 124 17.80 17.54 1.71
CA THR A 124 17.45 18.01 3.07
C THR A 124 16.40 17.16 3.83
N PRO A 125 16.53 15.82 3.88
CA PRO A 125 15.49 14.92 4.41
C PRO A 125 15.31 14.90 5.94
N ASN A 126 15.98 15.77 6.71
CA ASN A 126 15.94 15.77 8.19
C ASN A 126 16.09 17.16 8.81
N VAL A 127 15.96 18.21 8.01
CA VAL A 127 15.89 19.57 8.52
C VAL A 127 14.41 19.90 8.50
N LEU A 128 13.87 20.37 9.64
CA LEU A 128 12.63 21.15 9.64
C LEU A 128 12.86 22.29 8.65
N ASP A 129 12.50 22.09 7.40
CA ASP A 129 12.24 23.21 6.53
C ASP A 129 11.14 23.99 7.24
N ASN A 130 11.22 25.31 7.21
CA ASN A 130 10.04 26.11 7.49
C ASN A 130 9.08 25.99 6.29
N GLY A 131 8.87 24.76 5.82
CA GLY A 131 8.08 24.35 4.67
C GLY A 131 6.61 24.46 5.02
N VAL A 132 6.21 25.61 5.53
CA VAL A 132 4.87 26.10 5.36
C VAL A 132 4.86 26.60 3.93
N TRP A 133 4.33 25.80 3.00
CA TRP A 133 4.30 26.17 1.59
C TRP A 133 3.52 27.48 1.42
N TRP A 134 3.94 28.29 0.43
CA TRP A 134 3.59 29.71 0.29
C TRP A 134 2.15 30.07 0.68
N ASN A 135 2.03 30.96 1.68
CA ASN A 135 0.80 31.49 2.29
C ASN A 135 0.19 30.67 3.44
N GLY A 136 0.75 29.51 3.82
CA GLY A 136 0.31 28.80 5.02
C GLY A 136 -0.59 27.58 4.79
N THR A 137 -0.71 27.12 3.55
CA THR A 137 -1.84 26.32 3.07
C THR A 137 -1.51 24.83 3.18
N VAL A 138 -1.93 24.20 4.29
CA VAL A 138 -1.84 22.76 4.48
C VAL A 138 -3.29 22.33 4.64
N PRO A 139 -3.82 21.39 3.84
CA PRO A 139 -5.26 21.08 3.86
C PRO A 139 -5.78 20.70 5.25
N VAL A 140 -4.92 20.37 6.21
CA VAL A 140 -5.25 20.38 7.64
C VAL A 140 -4.13 21.01 8.47
N ARG A 141 -4.52 21.87 9.43
CA ARG A 141 -3.62 22.63 10.32
C ARG A 141 -2.63 21.81 11.17
N ASP A 142 -2.86 20.50 11.29
CA ASP A 142 -2.17 19.59 12.22
C ASP A 142 -1.52 18.40 11.48
N TRP A 143 -1.29 18.50 10.16
CA TRP A 143 -0.68 17.44 9.36
C TRP A 143 0.80 17.22 9.70
N ASP A 144 1.17 15.97 9.99
CA ASP A 144 2.57 15.56 10.21
C ASP A 144 3.17 15.05 8.90
N GLU A 145 3.75 15.98 8.14
CA GLU A 145 4.35 15.76 6.81
C GLU A 145 5.36 14.59 6.80
N GLU A 146 6.08 14.37 7.90
CA GLU A 146 7.15 13.38 8.00
C GLU A 146 6.65 11.96 8.31
N SER A 147 5.51 11.85 9.01
CA SER A 147 4.91 10.55 9.37
C SER A 147 4.02 9.98 8.27
N ALA A 148 3.46 10.84 7.41
CA ALA A 148 2.56 10.45 6.34
C ALA A 148 3.18 9.51 5.29
N MET A 149 4.50 9.63 5.06
CA MET A 149 5.23 8.91 4.01
C MET A 149 6.00 7.67 4.48
N GLN A 150 6.03 7.35 5.77
CA GLN A 150 6.93 6.31 6.31
C GLN A 150 6.37 4.88 6.30
N LEU A 151 5.15 4.64 5.80
CA LEU A 151 4.57 3.29 5.75
C LEU A 151 5.13 2.38 4.65
N ILE A 152 6.03 2.86 3.77
CA ILE A 152 6.65 2.08 2.68
C ILE A 152 8.19 2.12 2.76
N GLN A 153 8.77 1.77 3.91
CA GLN A 153 10.18 1.36 3.97
C GLN A 153 10.32 0.10 4.82
N GLY A 154 10.16 -1.05 4.15
CA GLY A 154 10.67 -2.33 4.61
C GLY A 154 12.18 -2.45 4.39
#